data_AF-A0A6I3U9W7-F1
#
_entry.id   AF-A0A6I3U9W7-F1
#
_cell.length_a   1.000
_cell.length_b   1.000
_cell.length_c   1.000
_cell.angle_alpha   90.00
_cell.angle_beta   90.00
_cell.angle_gamma   90.00
#
_symmetry.space_group_name_H-M   'P 1'
#
loop_
_entity.id
_entity.type
_entity.pdbx_description
1 polymer ?
#
loop_
_entity_poly.entity_id
_entity_poly.type
_entity_poly.pdbx_seq_one_letter_code
_entity_poly.pdbx_strand_id
1 'polypeptide(L)'
;KGADAAGKNKLNLDEELDLETLSLETVKSFERLAPFGMDNQKPVFYLRDFNVESARSMGAGNAHLKLKISKGEASFEVVAFGQGRWATEFSQTKNLELAVTLSV
;
A
#
# COMPACT_ATOMS: atom_id res chain seq x y z
N LYS A 1 23.12 32.36 4.10
CA LYS A 1 21.87 32.22 4.90
C LYS A 1 20.74 31.90 3.92
N GLY A 2 20.02 30.80 4.13
CA GLY A 2 18.86 30.40 3.33
C GLY A 2 18.94 28.93 2.94
N ALA A 3 18.50 28.06 3.85
CA ALA A 3 18.43 26.62 3.68
C ALA A 3 17.04 26.26 3.16
N ASP A 4 16.94 25.77 1.94
CA ASP A 4 15.71 25.21 1.37
C ASP A 4 16.05 23.96 0.54
N ALA A 5 16.55 22.94 1.22
CA ALA A 5 16.46 21.57 0.73
C ALA A 5 15.24 20.95 1.40
N ALA A 6 14.06 21.19 0.81
CA ALA A 6 12.82 20.50 1.18
C ALA A 6 13.11 18.99 1.28
N GLY A 7 13.00 18.46 2.49
CA GLY A 7 13.38 17.10 2.82
C GLY A 7 12.68 16.12 1.90
N LYS A 8 13.44 15.45 1.03
CA LYS A 8 12.98 14.28 0.31
C LYS A 8 12.54 13.28 1.38
N ASN A 9 11.24 13.09 1.54
CA ASN A 9 10.71 12.12 2.48
C ASN A 9 11.25 10.76 2.05
N LYS A 10 12.22 10.21 2.80
CA LYS A 10 12.85 8.94 2.46
C LYS A 10 11.84 7.85 2.76
N LEU A 11 11.27 7.28 1.70
CA LEU A 11 10.49 6.06 1.78
C LEU A 11 11.48 4.89 1.73
N ASN A 12 11.71 4.25 2.87
CA ASN A 12 12.45 2.99 2.91
C ASN A 12 11.46 1.88 2.56
N LEU A 13 11.73 1.17 1.46
CA LEU A 13 11.00 -0.02 1.05
C LEU A 13 11.86 -1.21 1.48
N ASP A 14 11.30 -2.09 2.30
CA ASP A 14 12.01 -3.26 2.82
C ASP A 14 12.24 -4.28 1.70
N GLU A 15 11.17 -4.63 0.96
CA GLU A 15 11.24 -5.63 -0.10
C GLU A 15 10.18 -5.41 -1.18
N GLU A 16 10.44 -5.93 -2.39
CA GLU A 16 9.41 -6.09 -3.43
C GLU A 16 8.49 -7.25 -3.04
N LEU A 17 7.20 -6.96 -3.02
CA LEU A 17 6.18 -7.88 -2.57
C LEU A 17 5.45 -8.47 -3.77
N ASP A 18 5.67 -9.76 -3.97
CA ASP A 18 4.95 -10.51 -4.96
C ASP A 18 3.62 -11.03 -4.39
N LEU A 19 2.52 -10.52 -4.93
CA LEU A 19 1.16 -10.88 -4.50
C LEU A 19 0.83 -12.37 -4.69
N GLU A 20 1.44 -13.06 -5.65
CA GLU A 20 1.19 -14.48 -5.89
C GLU A 20 1.86 -15.36 -4.84
N THR A 21 2.99 -14.92 -4.29
CA THR A 21 3.67 -15.57 -3.15
C THR A 21 3.04 -15.25 -1.79
N LEU A 22 2.12 -14.27 -1.76
CA LEU A 22 1.60 -13.72 -0.53
C LEU A 22 0.46 -14.58 0.02
N SER A 23 0.77 -15.43 1.00
CA SER A 23 -0.22 -16.25 1.69
C SER A 23 -0.71 -15.57 2.98
N LEU A 24 -1.93 -15.92 3.41
CA LEU A 24 -2.48 -15.48 4.70
C LEU A 24 -1.57 -15.87 5.87
N GLU A 25 -0.86 -16.99 5.78
CA GLU A 25 0.12 -17.44 6.76
C GLU A 25 1.33 -16.52 6.84
N THR A 26 1.79 -16.00 5.70
CA THR A 26 2.88 -15.03 5.62
C THR A 26 2.48 -13.73 6.33
N VAL A 27 1.29 -13.19 6.04
CA VAL A 27 0.75 -11.99 6.72
C VAL A 27 0.64 -12.21 8.23
N LYS A 28 0.10 -13.35 8.65
CA LYS A 28 -0.01 -13.70 10.08
C LYS A 28 1.36 -13.86 10.75
N SER A 29 2.38 -14.32 10.03
CA SER A 29 3.74 -14.44 10.55
C SER A 29 4.38 -13.07 10.77
N PHE A 30 4.12 -12.09 9.90
CA PHE A 30 4.54 -10.71 10.12
C PHE A 30 3.84 -10.07 11.33
N GLU A 31 2.54 -10.32 11.52
CA GLU A 31 1.81 -9.84 12.70
C GLU A 31 2.39 -10.37 14.02
N ARG A 32 2.97 -11.58 14.03
CA ARG A 32 3.67 -12.13 15.21
C ARG A 32 4.96 -11.40 15.56
N LEU A 33 5.51 -10.57 14.67
CA LEU A 33 6.65 -9.69 14.95
C LEU A 33 6.23 -8.42 15.70
N ALA A 34 4.94 -8.24 15.97
CA ALA A 34 4.45 -7.21 16.88
C ALA A 34 5.02 -7.42 18.31
N PRO A 35 5.24 -6.35 19.09
CA PRO A 35 4.75 -4.99 18.86
C PRO A 35 5.61 -4.17 17.88
N PHE A 36 4.94 -3.44 17.00
CA PHE A 36 5.56 -2.42 16.17
C PHE A 36 5.60 -1.08 16.91
N GLY A 37 6.66 -0.30 16.73
CA GLY A 37 6.90 0.95 17.44
C GLY A 37 8.05 1.74 16.84
N MET A 38 8.58 2.72 17.59
CA MET A 38 9.69 3.56 17.14
C MET A 38 10.94 2.74 16.78
N ASP A 39 11.21 1.67 17.55
CA ASP A 39 12.35 0.77 17.35
C ASP A 39 12.06 -0.45 16.44
N ASN A 40 10.79 -0.72 16.15
CA ASN A 40 10.36 -1.85 15.30
C ASN A 40 9.29 -1.35 14.31
N GLN A 41 9.74 -0.69 13.25
CA GLN A 41 8.83 -0.12 12.26
C GLN A 41 8.11 -1.24 11.50
N LYS A 42 6.85 -0.99 11.11
CA LYS A 42 6.15 -1.92 10.23
C LYS A 42 6.89 -1.97 8.89
N PRO A 43 7.15 -3.16 8.34
CA PRO A 43 7.77 -3.28 7.04
C PRO A 43 6.89 -2.62 5.97
N VAL A 44 7.51 -1.84 5.11
CA VAL A 44 6.85 -1.21 3.96
C VAL A 44 7.29 -1.93 2.70
N PHE A 45 6.31 -2.46 1.99
CA PHE A 45 6.52 -3.30 0.84
C PHE A 45 6.29 -2.53 -0.45
N TYR A 46 7.11 -2.84 -1.45
CA TYR A 46 6.96 -2.30 -2.79
C TYR A 46 6.15 -3.23 -3.67
N LEU A 47 5.11 -2.72 -4.30
CA LEU A 47 4.17 -3.52 -5.06
C LEU A 47 3.98 -2.91 -6.46
N ARG A 48 4.29 -3.73 -7.47
CA ARG A 48 4.20 -3.40 -8.89
C ARG A 48 3.64 -4.58 -9.68
N ASP A 49 3.35 -4.37 -10.97
CA ASP A 49 2.83 -5.39 -11.88
C ASP A 49 1.54 -6.07 -11.35
N PHE A 50 0.60 -5.27 -10.87
CA PHE A 50 -0.73 -5.70 -10.44
C PHE A 50 -1.82 -5.10 -11.31
N ASN A 51 -2.98 -5.74 -11.34
CA ASN A 51 -4.19 -5.25 -11.96
C ASN A 51 -5.09 -4.58 -10.91
N VAL A 52 -5.62 -3.40 -11.23
CA VAL A 52 -6.67 -2.77 -10.42
C VAL A 52 -8.02 -3.31 -10.88
N GLU A 53 -8.66 -4.14 -10.04
CA GLU A 53 -10.01 -4.64 -10.29
C GLU A 53 -11.07 -3.60 -9.96
N SER A 54 -10.83 -2.77 -8.94
CA SER A 54 -11.74 -1.71 -8.54
C SER A 54 -10.99 -0.60 -7.80
N ALA A 55 -11.33 0.65 -8.09
CA ALA A 55 -10.88 1.81 -7.33
C ALA A 55 -12.06 2.69 -6.98
N ARG A 56 -12.28 2.96 -5.70
CA ARG A 56 -13.40 3.78 -5.22
C ARG A 56 -13.05 4.56 -3.97
N SER A 57 -13.67 5.71 -3.79
CA SER A 57 -13.61 6.42 -2.52
C SER A 57 -14.51 5.77 -1.47
N MET A 58 -14.15 5.89 -0.20
CA MET A 58 -14.93 5.42 0.95
C MET A 58 -14.77 6.32 2.18
N GLY A 59 -15.62 6.09 3.18
CA GLY A 59 -15.63 6.84 4.44
C GLY A 59 -16.38 8.16 4.37
N ALA A 60 -16.38 8.89 5.49
CA ALA A 60 -17.03 10.19 5.58
C ALA A 60 -16.45 11.15 4.55
N GLY A 61 -17.31 11.77 3.74
CA GLY A 61 -16.90 12.71 2.70
C GLY A 61 -16.03 12.12 1.59
N ASN A 62 -16.06 10.78 1.36
CA ASN A 62 -15.23 10.12 0.34
C ASN A 62 -13.71 10.32 0.56
N ALA A 63 -13.29 10.44 1.82
CA ALA A 63 -11.92 10.83 2.17
C ALA A 63 -10.86 9.76 1.88
N HIS A 64 -11.20 8.47 1.93
CA HIS A 64 -10.23 7.38 1.78
C HIS A 64 -10.38 6.69 0.43
N LEU A 65 -9.30 6.14 -0.09
CA LEU A 65 -9.30 5.34 -1.31
C LEU A 65 -9.31 3.85 -0.93
N LYS A 66 -10.25 3.09 -1.49
CA LYS A 66 -10.26 1.64 -1.47
C LYS A 66 -9.93 1.12 -2.85
N LEU A 67 -8.89 0.31 -2.94
CA LEU A 67 -8.49 -0.41 -4.13
C LEU A 67 -8.73 -1.91 -3.92
N LYS A 68 -9.18 -2.59 -4.96
CA LYS A 68 -9.10 -4.04 -5.07
C LYS A 68 -8.08 -4.33 -6.17
N ILE A 69 -7.00 -5.01 -5.81
CA ILE A 69 -5.90 -5.32 -6.73
C ILE A 69 -5.73 -6.82 -6.85
N SER A 70 -5.27 -7.29 -8.01
CA SER A 70 -4.98 -8.70 -8.24
C SER A 70 -3.71 -8.89 -9.06
N LYS A 71 -3.05 -10.03 -8.84
CA LYS A 71 -1.92 -10.50 -9.65
C LYS A 71 -2.02 -12.03 -9.71
N GLY A 72 -2.03 -12.58 -10.92
CA GLY A 72 -2.35 -13.99 -11.12
C GLY A 72 -3.70 -14.37 -10.51
N GLU A 73 -3.71 -15.37 -9.64
CA GLU A 73 -4.90 -15.84 -8.90
C GLU A 73 -5.12 -15.12 -7.55
N ALA A 74 -4.16 -14.30 -7.11
CA ALA A 74 -4.22 -13.62 -5.83
C ALA A 74 -4.95 -12.26 -5.95
N SER A 75 -5.82 -11.95 -4.98
CA SER A 75 -6.58 -10.69 -4.92
C SER A 75 -6.58 -10.13 -3.50
N PHE A 76 -6.32 -8.83 -3.38
CA PHE A 76 -6.17 -8.12 -2.11
C PHE A 76 -6.91 -6.78 -2.11
N GLU A 77 -7.32 -6.36 -0.93
CA GLU A 77 -7.89 -5.03 -0.72
C GLU A 77 -6.83 -4.11 -0.11
N VAL A 78 -6.68 -2.92 -0.70
CA VAL A 78 -5.76 -1.88 -0.22
C VAL A 78 -6.57 -0.66 0.16
N VAL A 79 -6.26 -0.09 1.33
CA VAL A 79 -6.88 1.14 1.83
C VAL A 79 -5.83 2.22 1.98
N ALA A 80 -6.01 3.34 1.28
CA ALA A 80 -5.19 4.53 1.40
C ALA A 80 -6.00 5.66 2.06
N PHE A 81 -5.69 5.95 3.32
CA PHE A 81 -6.41 6.95 4.10
C PHE A 81 -6.11 8.38 3.60
N GLY A 82 -7.15 9.21 3.42
CA GLY A 82 -6.99 10.60 2.99
C GLY A 82 -6.72 10.77 1.49
N GLN A 83 -6.71 9.66 0.73
CA GLN A 83 -6.36 9.63 -0.68
C GLN A 83 -7.57 9.43 -1.61
N GLY A 84 -8.79 9.63 -1.12
CA GLY A 84 -10.03 9.34 -1.88
C GLY A 84 -10.16 10.09 -3.21
N ARG A 85 -9.54 11.27 -3.34
CA ARG A 85 -9.49 12.05 -4.60
C ARG A 85 -8.88 11.30 -5.79
N TRP A 86 -8.06 10.30 -5.53
CA TRP A 86 -7.34 9.55 -6.56
C TRP A 86 -8.15 8.37 -7.12
N ALA A 87 -9.38 8.12 -6.64
CA ALA A 87 -10.18 6.97 -7.05
C ALA A 87 -10.36 6.87 -8.57
N THR A 88 -10.68 7.99 -9.24
CA THR A 88 -10.85 8.01 -10.70
C THR A 88 -9.53 7.74 -11.42
N GLU A 89 -8.45 8.41 -11.03
CA GLU A 89 -7.13 8.26 -11.64
C GLU A 89 -6.63 6.81 -11.53
N PHE A 90 -6.77 6.20 -10.36
CA PHE A 90 -6.37 4.82 -10.12
C PHE A 90 -7.25 3.81 -10.88
N SER A 91 -8.50 4.16 -11.17
CA SER A 91 -9.38 3.32 -11.99
C SER A 91 -9.02 3.35 -13.48
N GLN A 92 -8.33 4.39 -13.95
CA GLN A 92 -8.06 4.62 -15.37
C GLN A 92 -6.57 4.45 -15.74
N THR A 93 -5.69 4.47 -14.74
CA THR A 93 -4.24 4.38 -14.94
C THR A 93 -3.78 2.93 -14.87
N LYS A 94 -2.86 2.57 -15.77
CA LYS A 94 -2.14 1.30 -15.75
C LYS A 94 -0.70 1.53 -15.28
N ASN A 95 -0.01 0.46 -14.90
CA ASN A 95 1.38 0.49 -14.42
C ASN A 95 1.54 1.36 -13.16
N LEU A 96 0.61 1.20 -12.22
CA LEU A 96 0.69 1.83 -10.92
C LEU A 96 1.72 1.10 -10.05
N GLU A 97 2.35 1.85 -9.15
CA GLU A 97 3.32 1.36 -8.18
C GLU A 97 2.83 1.79 -6.80
N LEU A 98 2.87 0.87 -5.83
CA LEU A 98 2.32 1.07 -4.50
C LEU A 98 3.36 0.76 -3.43
N ALA A 99 3.37 1.57 -2.37
CA ALA A 99 4.05 1.26 -1.13
C ALA A 99 2.99 0.90 -0.08
N VAL A 100 3.02 -0.33 0.42
CA VAL A 100 1.95 -0.88 1.26
C VAL A 100 2.51 -1.49 2.54
N THR A 101 1.70 -1.49 3.60
CA THR A 101 1.97 -2.25 4.81
C THR A 101 0.93 -3.36 4.92
N LEU A 102 1.36 -4.56 5.30
CA LEU A 102 0.44 -5.67 5.53
C LEU A 102 -0.29 -5.50 6.86
N SER A 103 -1.57 -5.83 6.86
CA SER A 103 -2.44 -5.89 8.05
C SER A 103 -3.45 -7.00 7.85
N VAL A 104 -3.78 -7.72 8.93
CA VAL A 104 -4.92 -8.66 8.98
C VAL A 104 -6.16 -7.98 9.56
#